data_AF-A0A178WIH2-F1
#
_entry.id   AF-A0A178WIH2-F1
#
_cell.length_a   1.000
_cell.length_b   1.000
_cell.length_c   1.000
_cell.angle_alpha   90.00
_cell.angle_beta   90.00
_cell.angle_gamma   90.00
#
_symmetry.space_group_name_H-M   'P 1'
#
loop_
_entity.id
_entity.type
_entity.pdbx_description
1 polymer ?
#
loop_
_entity_poly.entity_id
_entity_poly.type
_entity_poly.pdbx_seq_one_letter_code
_entity_poly.pdbx_strand_id
1 'polypeptide(L)'
;MKLVAARAERESLSGKFNISNEAKKRKYFMVIGINTAFSSRKRRDSVRSTWMPQGENLKKLEEEKGIIVRFVIGHSVLSHGILDKAIEAEEKTHGDFLRLEHTEGYMKLSAKTKTFFATAVSLWDAEFYIKVDDDVHVNLASLKKALSAHQNKPRVYVGCMKSGPVLARKSVKYHEPEYWKFGEVGNKYFRHATGQFYAISKDLATYILINQDLLHKYANEDVSLGSWFIGLNVEHVDEKRLCCSTSQDCELKAMMGHVCAASFDWKCSGICRSAERMADVHERCGEPQNALWTSNS
;
A
#
# COMPACT_ATOMS: atom_id res chain seq x y z
N MET A 1 33.08 15.30 -9.63
CA MET A 1 33.07 14.25 -10.68
C MET A 1 32.24 13.01 -10.34
N LYS A 2 32.17 12.52 -9.08
CA LYS A 2 31.40 11.30 -8.73
C LYS A 2 29.87 11.39 -8.93
N LEU A 3 29.25 12.56 -8.73
CA LEU A 3 27.80 12.76 -8.93
C LEU A 3 27.37 12.74 -10.41
N VAL A 4 28.25 13.20 -11.31
CA VAL A 4 27.97 13.22 -12.76
C VAL A 4 28.14 11.83 -13.36
N ALA A 5 29.13 11.06 -12.88
CA ALA A 5 29.33 9.66 -13.26
C ALA A 5 28.15 8.77 -12.83
N ALA A 6 27.60 8.96 -11.62
CA ALA A 6 26.41 8.24 -11.15
C ALA A 6 25.15 8.60 -11.96
N ARG A 7 25.05 9.83 -12.48
CA ARG A 7 23.95 10.24 -13.37
C ARG A 7 24.09 9.60 -14.75
N ALA A 8 25.30 9.55 -15.30
CA ALA A 8 25.58 8.87 -16.57
C ALA A 8 25.42 7.34 -16.48
N GLU A 9 25.77 6.71 -15.37
CA GLU A 9 25.45 5.31 -15.10
C GLU A 9 23.94 5.06 -14.92
N ARG A 10 23.20 6.00 -14.32
CA ARG A 10 21.73 5.91 -14.21
C ARG A 10 21.02 6.16 -15.54
N GLU A 11 21.52 7.05 -16.37
CA GLU A 11 21.04 7.25 -17.75
C GLU A 11 21.43 6.04 -18.63
N SER A 12 22.58 5.41 -18.38
CA SER A 12 23.00 4.14 -19.01
C SER A 12 22.19 2.93 -18.53
N LEU A 13 21.78 2.89 -17.25
CA LEU A 13 20.84 1.89 -16.73
C LEU A 13 19.43 2.14 -17.29
N SER A 14 19.00 3.40 -17.41
CA SER A 14 17.78 3.82 -18.11
C SER A 14 17.82 3.48 -19.61
N GLY A 15 19.00 3.48 -20.24
CA GLY A 15 19.23 3.05 -21.62
C GLY A 15 19.46 1.54 -21.78
N LYS A 16 19.81 0.82 -20.70
CA LYS A 16 19.87 -0.65 -20.63
C LYS A 16 18.52 -1.28 -20.29
N PHE A 17 17.56 -0.51 -19.78
CA PHE A 17 16.14 -0.76 -20.05
C PHE A 17 15.84 -0.44 -21.52
N ASN A 18 16.59 -1.10 -22.42
CA ASN A 18 16.16 -1.24 -23.80
C ASN A 18 14.80 -1.92 -23.71
N ILE A 19 13.77 -1.15 -24.04
CA ILE A 19 12.42 -1.59 -24.38
C ILE A 19 12.59 -2.49 -25.61
N SER A 20 13.10 -3.69 -25.37
CA SER A 20 13.26 -4.76 -26.34
C SER A 20 11.85 -5.24 -26.64
N ASN A 21 11.24 -4.73 -27.72
CA ASN A 21 9.93 -5.17 -28.25
C ASN A 21 9.02 -5.75 -27.16
N GLU A 22 8.63 -4.93 -26.17
CA GLU A 22 7.67 -5.39 -25.18
C GLU A 22 6.39 -5.73 -25.94
N ALA A 23 6.04 -7.01 -26.01
CA ALA A 23 4.65 -7.39 -26.18
C ALA A 23 3.86 -6.49 -25.23
N LYS A 24 2.99 -5.62 -25.77
CA LYS A 24 2.34 -4.54 -25.01
C LYS A 24 1.91 -5.08 -23.65
N LYS A 25 2.62 -4.70 -22.58
CA LYS A 25 2.27 -5.14 -21.23
C LYS A 25 0.82 -4.76 -21.01
N ARG A 26 0.05 -5.73 -20.51
CA ARG A 26 -1.34 -5.50 -20.17
C ARG A 26 -1.43 -4.33 -19.19
N LYS A 27 -2.28 -3.35 -19.50
CA LYS A 27 -2.55 -2.22 -18.62
C LYS A 27 -3.56 -2.62 -17.55
N TYR A 28 -3.25 -2.26 -16.31
CA TYR A 28 -4.09 -2.45 -15.14
C TYR A 28 -4.55 -1.09 -14.62
N PHE A 29 -5.68 -1.07 -13.90
CA PHE A 29 -6.13 0.14 -13.22
C PHE A 29 -5.36 0.34 -11.91
N MET A 30 -5.24 -0.70 -11.09
CA MET A 30 -4.50 -0.61 -9.83
C MET A 30 -3.86 -1.93 -9.39
N VAL A 31 -2.76 -1.80 -8.65
CA VAL A 31 -2.08 -2.88 -7.95
C VAL A 31 -2.16 -2.64 -6.45
N ILE A 32 -2.76 -3.57 -5.72
CA ILE A 32 -2.94 -3.51 -4.27
C ILE A 32 -1.98 -4.49 -3.60
N GLY A 33 -1.04 -3.95 -2.82
CA GLY A 33 -0.17 -4.71 -1.94
C GLY A 33 -0.67 -4.68 -0.50
N ILE A 34 -1.08 -5.83 0.00
CA ILE A 34 -1.49 -6.02 1.40
C ILE A 34 -0.26 -6.37 2.22
N ASN A 35 0.32 -5.39 2.90
CA ASN A 35 1.47 -5.62 3.77
C ASN A 35 1.07 -6.54 4.92
N THR A 36 1.73 -7.70 5.00
CA THR A 36 1.49 -8.72 6.02
C THR A 36 2.79 -9.18 6.69
N ALA A 37 2.70 -10.03 7.71
CA ALA A 37 3.84 -10.64 8.38
C ALA A 37 3.67 -12.15 8.51
N PHE A 38 4.75 -12.86 8.85
CA PHE A 38 4.70 -14.32 9.05
C PHE A 38 3.65 -14.74 10.09
N SER A 39 3.52 -13.98 11.18
CA SER A 39 2.56 -14.23 12.26
C SER A 39 1.10 -13.91 11.89
N SER A 40 0.85 -13.26 10.76
CA SER A 40 -0.47 -12.73 10.38
C SER A 40 -1.37 -13.72 9.64
N ARG A 41 -1.14 -15.04 9.74
CA ARG A 41 -1.93 -16.04 8.97
C ARG A 41 -3.44 -15.86 9.12
N LYS A 42 -3.93 -15.76 10.37
CA LYS A 42 -5.36 -15.58 10.64
C LYS A 42 -5.92 -14.28 10.03
N ARG A 43 -5.12 -13.22 9.96
CA ARG A 43 -5.53 -11.95 9.31
C ARG A 43 -5.66 -12.12 7.81
N ARG A 44 -4.69 -12.77 7.16
CA ARG A 44 -4.78 -13.09 5.73
C ARG A 44 -6.01 -13.93 5.42
N ASP A 45 -6.26 -14.97 6.21
CA ASP A 45 -7.45 -15.80 6.06
C ASP A 45 -8.75 -14.98 6.21
N SER A 46 -8.79 -14.03 7.17
CA SER A 46 -9.94 -13.13 7.35
C SER A 46 -10.14 -12.15 6.18
N VAL A 47 -9.07 -11.69 5.54
CA VAL A 47 -9.13 -10.82 4.35
C VAL A 47 -9.66 -11.63 3.14
N ARG A 48 -9.15 -12.85 2.96
CA ARG A 48 -9.60 -13.80 1.92
C ARG A 48 -11.06 -14.21 2.08
N SER A 49 -11.53 -14.40 3.32
CA SER A 49 -12.92 -14.76 3.59
C SER A 49 -13.89 -13.59 3.52
N THR A 50 -13.40 -12.37 3.24
CA THR A 50 -14.20 -11.15 3.17
C THR A 50 -13.99 -10.41 1.86
N TRP A 51 -13.17 -9.36 1.86
CA TRP A 51 -13.12 -8.40 0.75
C TRP A 51 -12.16 -8.77 -0.38
N MET A 52 -11.25 -9.73 -0.17
CA MET A 52 -10.32 -10.19 -1.22
C MET A 52 -10.87 -11.44 -1.91
N PRO A 53 -11.20 -11.38 -3.21
CA PRO A 53 -11.59 -12.57 -3.97
C PRO A 53 -10.48 -13.62 -4.00
N GLN A 54 -10.86 -14.89 -4.13
CA GLN A 54 -9.95 -16.04 -4.14
C GLN A 54 -10.12 -16.86 -5.43
N GLY A 55 -9.08 -17.62 -5.80
CA GLY A 55 -9.12 -18.57 -6.91
C GLY A 55 -9.52 -17.93 -8.23
N GLU A 56 -10.48 -18.53 -8.94
CA GLU A 56 -10.96 -18.02 -10.23
C GLU A 56 -11.56 -16.61 -10.15
N ASN A 57 -12.15 -16.22 -9.01
CA ASN A 57 -12.67 -14.85 -8.84
C ASN A 57 -11.53 -13.82 -8.72
N LEU A 58 -10.38 -14.21 -8.16
CA LEU A 58 -9.19 -13.35 -8.15
C LEU A 58 -8.64 -13.17 -9.56
N LYS A 59 -8.54 -14.25 -10.35
CA LYS A 59 -8.15 -14.15 -11.76
C LYS A 59 -9.10 -13.28 -12.56
N LYS A 60 -10.41 -13.47 -12.39
CA LYS A 60 -11.45 -12.65 -13.03
C LYS A 60 -11.31 -11.16 -12.66
N LEU A 61 -10.97 -10.85 -11.41
CA LEU A 61 -10.72 -9.49 -10.97
C LEU A 61 -9.53 -8.85 -11.73
N GLU A 62 -8.46 -9.61 -11.93
CA GLU A 62 -7.29 -9.19 -12.71
C GLU A 62 -7.63 -9.04 -14.19
N GLU A 63 -8.39 -9.99 -14.74
CA GLU A 63 -8.67 -10.13 -16.15
C GLU A 63 -9.79 -9.23 -16.68
N GLU A 64 -10.80 -8.92 -15.88
CA GLU A 64 -11.94 -8.13 -16.34
C GLU A 64 -11.93 -6.71 -15.77
N LYS A 65 -11.36 -6.52 -14.57
CA LYS A 65 -11.34 -5.22 -13.89
C LYS A 65 -9.96 -4.58 -13.86
N GLY A 66 -8.91 -5.31 -14.23
CA GLY A 66 -7.55 -4.79 -14.23
C GLY A 66 -7.06 -4.44 -12.83
N ILE A 67 -7.46 -5.22 -11.82
CA ILE A 67 -7.09 -5.00 -10.42
C ILE A 67 -6.24 -6.18 -9.95
N ILE A 68 -4.98 -5.93 -9.63
CA ILE A 68 -4.09 -6.91 -8.99
C ILE A 68 -4.19 -6.76 -7.48
N VAL A 69 -4.34 -7.86 -6.74
CA VAL A 69 -4.31 -7.87 -5.27
C VAL A 69 -3.37 -8.96 -4.79
N ARG A 70 -2.34 -8.61 -4.02
CA ARG A 70 -1.36 -9.56 -3.49
C ARG A 70 -1.03 -9.29 -2.02
N PHE A 71 -0.87 -10.35 -1.23
CA PHE A 71 -0.21 -10.25 0.07
C PHE A 71 1.28 -10.03 -0.11
N VAL A 72 1.80 -8.93 0.40
CA VAL A 72 3.20 -8.53 0.23
C VAL A 72 4.00 -9.02 1.43
N ILE A 73 4.99 -9.88 1.16
CA ILE A 73 5.83 -10.45 2.20
C ILE A 73 7.26 -10.65 1.70
N GLY A 74 8.23 -10.35 2.56
CA GLY A 74 9.63 -10.67 2.36
C GLY A 74 9.98 -12.10 2.78
N HIS A 75 11.27 -12.35 2.94
CA HIS A 75 11.82 -13.60 3.43
C HIS A 75 12.26 -13.48 4.90
N SER A 76 12.38 -14.60 5.60
CA SER A 76 12.91 -14.58 6.96
C SER A 76 14.43 -14.38 6.96
N VAL A 77 15.02 -14.09 8.13
CA VAL A 77 16.48 -13.92 8.26
C VAL A 77 17.24 -15.20 7.87
N LEU A 78 16.69 -16.35 8.24
CA LEU A 78 17.20 -17.65 7.83
C LEU A 78 16.44 -18.08 6.58
N SER A 79 16.99 -17.77 5.41
CA SER A 79 16.38 -18.17 4.14
C SER A 79 16.04 -19.67 4.14
N HIS A 80 14.85 -20.02 3.65
CA HIS A 80 14.29 -21.37 3.64
C HIS A 80 14.04 -21.98 5.03
N GLY A 81 13.91 -21.13 6.06
CA GLY A 81 13.48 -21.53 7.39
C GLY A 81 12.00 -21.97 7.45
N ILE A 82 11.56 -22.38 8.64
CA ILE A 82 10.18 -22.88 8.88
C ILE A 82 9.13 -21.83 8.48
N LEU A 83 9.41 -20.54 8.75
CA LEU A 83 8.51 -19.44 8.41
C LEU A 83 8.35 -19.27 6.89
N ASP A 84 9.43 -19.40 6.12
CA ASP A 84 9.38 -19.33 4.66
C ASP A 84 8.64 -20.53 4.07
N LYS A 85 8.89 -21.74 4.58
CA LYS A 85 8.16 -22.96 4.17
C LYS A 85 6.65 -22.86 4.43
N ALA A 86 6.24 -22.23 5.53
CA ALA A 86 4.83 -22.01 5.82
C ALA A 86 4.18 -21.07 4.79
N ILE A 87 4.90 -20.04 4.34
CA ILE A 87 4.42 -19.15 3.26
C ILE A 87 4.43 -19.86 1.91
N GLU A 88 5.44 -20.65 1.60
CA GLU A 88 5.49 -21.46 0.37
C GLU A 88 4.30 -22.43 0.28
N ALA A 89 3.95 -23.07 1.40
CA ALA A 89 2.77 -23.95 1.47
C ALA A 89 1.46 -23.17 1.25
N GLU A 90 1.34 -21.98 1.84
CA GLU A 90 0.17 -21.11 1.64
C GLU A 90 0.06 -20.61 0.21
N GLU A 91 1.18 -20.18 -0.38
CA GLU A 91 1.25 -19.71 -1.77
C GLU A 91 0.86 -20.83 -2.75
N LYS A 92 1.28 -22.07 -2.49
CA LYS A 92 0.84 -23.22 -3.30
C LYS A 92 -0.68 -23.44 -3.27
N THR A 93 -1.34 -23.07 -2.17
CA THR A 93 -2.79 -23.20 -2.02
C THR A 93 -3.54 -22.02 -2.64
N HIS A 94 -3.08 -20.79 -2.41
CA HIS A 94 -3.85 -19.58 -2.73
C HIS A 94 -3.33 -18.79 -3.95
N GLY A 95 -2.03 -18.86 -4.26
CA GLY A 95 -1.41 -18.18 -5.40
C GLY A 95 -1.53 -16.66 -5.36
N ASP A 96 -1.51 -16.08 -4.16
CA ASP A 96 -1.91 -14.69 -3.91
C ASP A 96 -0.86 -13.85 -3.18
N PHE A 97 0.39 -14.31 -3.11
CA PHE A 97 1.51 -13.53 -2.58
C PHE A 97 2.30 -12.78 -3.66
N LEU A 98 2.89 -11.66 -3.22
CA LEU A 98 4.05 -11.04 -3.85
C LEU A 98 5.23 -11.20 -2.88
N ARG A 99 6.16 -12.09 -3.25
CA ARG A 99 7.41 -12.33 -2.51
C ARG A 99 8.43 -11.25 -2.88
N LEU A 100 8.93 -10.53 -1.88
CA LEU A 100 9.92 -9.48 -2.06
C LEU A 100 11.33 -9.95 -1.70
N GLU A 101 12.32 -9.42 -2.43
CA GLU A 101 13.73 -9.45 -2.03
C GLU A 101 13.96 -8.47 -0.87
N HIS A 102 13.43 -8.85 0.29
CA HIS A 102 13.41 -8.06 1.51
C HIS A 102 13.43 -8.99 2.72
N THR A 103 14.36 -8.78 3.64
CA THR A 103 14.34 -9.51 4.91
C THR A 103 13.35 -8.88 5.87
N GLU A 104 12.32 -9.62 6.28
CA GLU A 104 11.30 -9.15 7.21
C GLU A 104 11.89 -8.76 8.58
N GLY A 105 11.26 -7.78 9.22
CA GLY A 105 11.62 -7.33 10.56
C GLY A 105 10.82 -6.11 11.00
N TYR A 106 10.63 -5.97 12.31
CA TYR A 106 9.77 -4.92 12.89
C TYR A 106 10.20 -3.49 12.47
N MET A 107 11.51 -3.20 12.47
CA MET A 107 12.05 -1.89 12.08
C MET A 107 12.34 -1.76 10.58
N LYS A 108 11.81 -2.67 9.75
CA LYS A 108 12.12 -2.74 8.31
C LYS A 108 10.93 -2.39 7.42
N LEU A 109 9.79 -1.96 7.98
CA LEU A 109 8.58 -1.61 7.22
C LEU A 109 8.82 -0.56 6.14
N SER A 110 9.52 0.55 6.45
CA SER A 110 9.85 1.58 5.45
C SER A 110 10.68 1.03 4.28
N ALA A 111 11.55 0.05 4.55
CA ALA A 111 12.32 -0.62 3.50
C ALA A 111 11.43 -1.58 2.70
N LYS A 112 10.54 -2.33 3.36
CA LYS A 112 9.56 -3.21 2.70
C LYS A 112 8.67 -2.45 1.74
N THR A 113 8.12 -1.31 2.17
CA THR A 113 7.28 -0.44 1.34
C THR A 113 8.03 0.07 0.12
N LYS A 114 9.28 0.52 0.30
CA LYS A 114 10.12 0.95 -0.82
C LYS A 114 10.32 -0.17 -1.83
N THR A 115 10.71 -1.37 -1.36
CA THR A 115 10.88 -2.55 -2.21
C THR A 115 9.57 -2.94 -2.89
N PHE A 116 8.44 -2.90 -2.18
CA PHE A 116 7.12 -3.19 -2.74
C PHE A 116 6.81 -2.31 -3.95
N PHE A 117 6.88 -0.98 -3.82
CA PHE A 117 6.57 -0.09 -4.94
C PHE A 117 7.53 -0.26 -6.11
N ALA A 118 8.83 -0.43 -5.83
CA ALA A 118 9.83 -0.67 -6.86
C ALA A 118 9.58 -1.98 -7.63
N THR A 119 9.27 -3.06 -6.92
CA THR A 119 8.94 -4.36 -7.52
C THR A 119 7.62 -4.30 -8.28
N ALA A 120 6.57 -3.73 -7.69
CA ALA A 120 5.23 -3.71 -8.29
C ALA A 120 5.20 -2.95 -9.61
N VAL A 121 5.83 -1.77 -9.70
CA VAL A 121 5.89 -0.98 -10.95
C VAL A 121 6.75 -1.64 -12.03
N SER A 122 7.70 -2.51 -11.63
CA SER A 122 8.50 -3.30 -12.57
C SER A 122 7.72 -4.48 -13.16
N LEU A 123 6.81 -5.06 -12.39
CA LEU A 123 6.02 -6.24 -12.77
C LEU A 123 4.75 -5.89 -13.55
N TRP A 124 4.00 -4.88 -13.10
CA TRP A 124 2.70 -4.55 -13.65
C TRP A 124 2.66 -3.10 -14.11
N ASP A 125 2.15 -2.87 -15.33
CA ASP A 125 1.85 -1.53 -15.84
C ASP A 125 0.46 -1.10 -15.36
N ALA A 126 0.38 -0.27 -14.31
CA ALA A 126 -0.88 0.15 -13.70
C ALA A 126 -0.94 1.67 -13.46
N GLU A 127 -2.15 2.23 -13.41
CA GLU A 127 -2.34 3.67 -13.12
C GLU A 127 -2.00 4.00 -11.66
N PHE A 128 -2.42 3.14 -10.73
CA PHE A 128 -2.17 3.30 -9.29
C PHE A 128 -1.51 2.09 -8.64
N TYR A 129 -0.64 2.37 -7.67
CA TYR A 129 -0.03 1.38 -6.78
C TYR A 129 -0.41 1.72 -5.36
N ILE A 130 -0.90 0.72 -4.63
CA ILE A 130 -1.61 0.91 -3.38
C ILE A 130 -0.96 0.03 -2.32
N LYS A 131 -0.69 0.61 -1.16
CA LYS A 131 -0.32 -0.13 0.04
C LYS A 131 -1.49 -0.12 1.01
N VAL A 132 -1.80 -1.28 1.56
CA VAL A 132 -2.80 -1.46 2.62
C VAL A 132 -2.27 -2.42 3.69
N ASP A 133 -2.65 -2.22 4.95
CA ASP A 133 -2.33 -3.16 6.03
C ASP A 133 -3.31 -4.36 6.06
N ASP A 134 -2.84 -5.51 6.54
CA ASP A 134 -3.65 -6.75 6.64
C ASP A 134 -4.76 -6.73 7.70
N ASP A 135 -4.91 -5.62 8.40
CA ASP A 135 -6.00 -5.36 9.34
C ASP A 135 -6.89 -4.18 8.90
N VAL A 136 -7.01 -3.92 7.60
CA VAL A 136 -7.91 -2.92 7.02
C VAL A 136 -8.99 -3.60 6.17
N HIS A 137 -10.23 -3.12 6.25
CA HIS A 137 -11.31 -3.52 5.33
C HIS A 137 -11.32 -2.59 4.12
N VAL A 138 -11.48 -3.15 2.91
CA VAL A 138 -11.46 -2.41 1.65
C VAL A 138 -12.69 -2.73 0.82
N ASN A 139 -13.30 -1.69 0.25
CA ASN A 139 -14.38 -1.78 -0.74
C ASN A 139 -13.81 -1.45 -2.12
N LEU A 140 -13.60 -2.48 -2.96
CA LEU A 140 -12.82 -2.37 -4.21
C LEU A 140 -13.49 -1.45 -5.26
N ALA A 141 -14.81 -1.46 -5.39
CA ALA A 141 -15.53 -0.60 -6.32
C ALA A 141 -15.50 0.86 -5.86
N SER A 142 -15.72 1.08 -4.57
CA SER A 142 -15.64 2.39 -3.94
C SER A 142 -14.23 2.98 -4.03
N LEU A 143 -13.20 2.14 -3.86
CA LEU A 143 -11.80 2.49 -4.07
C LEU A 143 -11.52 2.86 -5.54
N LYS A 144 -11.93 2.00 -6.48
CA LYS A 144 -11.78 2.29 -7.92
C LYS A 144 -12.41 3.64 -8.26
N LYS A 145 -13.67 3.87 -7.84
CA LYS A 145 -14.38 5.14 -8.03
C LYS A 145 -13.62 6.34 -7.44
N ALA A 146 -13.03 6.21 -6.26
CA ALA A 146 -12.25 7.27 -5.65
C ALA A 146 -11.01 7.63 -6.48
N LEU A 147 -10.31 6.63 -7.01
CA LEU A 147 -9.09 6.83 -7.79
C LEU A 147 -9.35 7.25 -9.24
N SER A 148 -10.50 6.87 -9.84
CA SER A 148 -10.85 7.24 -11.22
C SER A 148 -10.86 8.76 -11.45
N ALA A 149 -11.19 9.55 -10.42
CA ALA A 149 -11.14 11.02 -10.48
C ALA A 149 -9.71 11.58 -10.72
N HIS A 150 -8.69 10.74 -10.54
CA HIS A 150 -7.27 11.10 -10.63
C HIS A 150 -6.52 10.31 -11.72
N GLN A 151 -7.17 9.43 -12.48
CA GLN A 151 -6.52 8.50 -13.41
C GLN A 151 -5.63 9.17 -14.47
N ASN A 152 -5.99 10.38 -14.92
CA ASN A 152 -5.24 11.09 -15.97
C ASN A 152 -4.28 12.15 -15.41
N LYS A 153 -4.05 12.17 -14.09
CA LYS A 153 -3.19 13.16 -13.46
C LYS A 153 -1.81 12.55 -13.19
N PRO A 154 -0.72 13.22 -13.61
CA PRO A 154 0.62 12.78 -13.25
C PRO A 154 0.88 13.05 -11.77
N ARG A 155 1.71 12.23 -11.14
CA ARG A 155 2.25 12.45 -9.77
C ARG A 155 1.17 12.74 -8.72
N VAL A 156 0.27 11.79 -8.49
CA VAL A 156 -0.77 11.88 -7.47
C VAL A 156 -0.42 10.99 -6.28
N TYR A 157 -0.53 11.55 -5.09
CA TYR A 157 -0.43 10.83 -3.81
C TYR A 157 -1.76 10.97 -3.07
N VAL A 158 -2.52 9.88 -3.01
CA VAL A 158 -3.87 9.83 -2.42
C VAL A 158 -3.84 9.07 -1.11
N GLY A 159 -4.52 9.61 -0.10
CA GLY A 159 -4.75 8.92 1.15
C GLY A 159 -5.53 9.79 2.12
N CYS A 160 -5.75 9.28 3.32
CA CYS A 160 -6.28 10.11 4.39
C CYS A 160 -5.14 10.93 4.99
N MET A 161 -5.05 12.19 4.58
CA MET A 161 -3.92 13.05 4.92
C MET A 161 -4.01 13.50 6.37
N LYS A 162 -2.92 13.33 7.11
CA LYS A 162 -2.76 13.68 8.51
C LYS A 162 -1.48 14.46 8.76
N SER A 163 -1.42 15.12 9.91
CA SER A 163 -0.21 15.67 10.52
C SER A 163 -0.36 15.53 12.03
N GLY A 164 0.71 15.14 12.71
CA GLY A 164 0.71 14.83 14.13
C GLY A 164 2.07 15.11 14.76
N PRO A 165 2.16 15.11 16.10
CA PRO A 165 3.40 15.42 16.80
C PRO A 165 4.51 14.46 16.39
N VAL A 166 5.72 14.99 16.22
CA VAL A 166 6.91 14.17 16.01
C VAL A 166 7.17 13.34 17.26
N LEU A 167 7.37 12.04 17.09
CA LEU A 167 7.52 11.09 18.20
C LEU A 167 8.96 11.11 18.76
N ALA A 168 9.36 12.20 19.39
CA ALA A 168 10.72 12.44 19.87
C ALA A 168 11.09 11.73 21.19
N ARG A 169 10.10 11.18 21.92
CA ARG A 169 10.33 10.52 23.22
C ARG A 169 10.73 9.06 23.02
N LYS A 170 11.89 8.64 23.55
CA LYS A 170 12.38 7.24 23.45
C LYS A 170 11.44 6.18 24.01
N SER A 171 10.53 6.54 24.91
CA SER A 171 9.58 5.62 25.55
C SER A 171 8.39 5.24 24.67
N VAL A 172 8.16 5.90 23.53
CA VAL A 172 7.02 5.59 22.65
C VAL A 172 7.41 4.54 21.61
N LYS A 173 6.46 3.66 21.29
CA LYS A 173 6.63 2.51 20.38
C LYS A 173 7.26 2.86 19.03
N TYR A 174 6.96 4.04 18.50
CA TYR A 174 7.39 4.52 17.19
C TYR A 174 8.29 5.75 17.29
N HIS A 175 9.15 5.78 18.32
CA HIS A 175 10.14 6.84 18.51
C HIS A 175 10.94 7.07 17.22
N GLU A 176 11.01 8.33 16.80
CA GLU A 176 11.80 8.75 15.65
C GLU A 176 13.20 9.20 16.13
N PRO A 177 14.26 8.38 15.97
CA PRO A 177 15.60 8.73 16.44
C PRO A 177 16.17 9.98 15.75
N GLU A 178 15.69 10.30 14.54
CA GLU A 178 16.09 11.50 13.81
C GLU A 178 15.05 12.63 13.93
N TYR A 179 14.32 12.69 15.05
CA TYR A 179 13.24 13.67 15.28
C TYR A 179 13.69 15.12 15.05
N TRP A 180 14.96 15.44 15.30
CA TRP A 180 15.57 16.75 15.12
C TRP A 180 15.54 17.24 13.64
N LYS A 181 15.40 16.34 12.67
CA LYS A 181 15.24 16.69 11.25
C LYS A 181 13.88 17.30 10.91
N PHE A 182 12.91 17.17 11.81
CA PHE A 182 11.56 17.74 11.65
C PHE A 182 11.42 19.12 12.32
N GLY A 183 12.56 19.73 12.67
CA GLY A 183 12.66 21.02 13.32
C GLY A 183 12.69 20.91 14.84
N GLU A 184 12.06 21.86 15.52
CA GLU A 184 12.15 22.01 16.97
C GLU A 184 11.27 21.02 17.74
N VAL A 185 11.57 20.86 19.03
CA VAL A 185 10.78 20.03 19.93
C VAL A 185 9.35 20.58 20.01
N GLY A 186 8.36 19.74 19.72
CA GLY A 186 6.95 20.12 19.64
C GLY A 186 6.44 20.27 18.22
N ASN A 187 7.33 20.25 17.22
CA ASN A 187 6.91 20.23 15.82
C ASN A 187 6.09 19.00 15.47
N LYS A 188 5.34 19.15 14.37
CA LYS A 188 4.56 18.09 13.77
C LYS A 188 5.27 17.55 12.55
N TYR A 189 5.04 16.27 12.23
CA TYR A 189 5.37 15.74 10.92
C TYR A 189 4.68 16.59 9.84
N PHE A 190 5.33 16.74 8.70
CA PHE A 190 4.70 17.30 7.50
C PHE A 190 3.44 16.50 7.15
N ARG A 191 2.55 17.09 6.34
CA ARG A 191 1.30 16.43 5.98
C ARG A 191 1.56 15.22 5.06
N HIS A 192 1.09 14.05 5.46
CA HIS A 192 1.27 12.77 4.75
C HIS A 192 0.03 11.88 4.91
N ALA A 193 -0.17 10.91 4.04
CA ALA A 193 -1.25 9.94 4.20
C ALA A 193 -1.00 9.02 5.41
N THR A 194 -2.06 8.52 6.02
CA THR A 194 -1.93 7.55 7.11
C THR A 194 -1.44 6.18 6.64
N GLY A 195 -0.61 5.52 7.44
CA GLY A 195 0.01 4.24 7.06
C GLY A 195 -0.94 3.10 6.75
N GLN A 196 -2.17 3.08 7.27
CA GLN A 196 -3.11 1.97 7.04
C GLN A 196 -3.44 1.78 5.56
N PHE A 197 -3.54 2.88 4.81
CA PHE A 197 -3.94 2.87 3.41
C PHE A 197 -3.47 4.12 2.70
N TYR A 198 -2.81 3.95 1.56
CA TYR A 198 -2.55 5.04 0.61
C TYR A 198 -2.29 4.51 -0.81
N ALA A 199 -2.48 5.38 -1.80
CA ALA A 199 -2.26 5.10 -3.20
C ALA A 199 -1.34 6.14 -3.83
N ILE A 200 -0.48 5.71 -4.76
CA ILE A 200 0.40 6.58 -5.52
C ILE A 200 0.24 6.28 -7.02
N SER A 201 0.32 7.32 -7.86
CA SER A 201 0.31 7.16 -9.31
C SER A 201 1.56 6.44 -9.82
N LYS A 202 1.50 5.84 -11.01
CA LYS A 202 2.64 5.22 -11.71
C LYS A 202 3.93 6.05 -11.70
N ASP A 203 3.85 7.35 -11.93
CA ASP A 203 5.01 8.24 -11.95
C ASP A 203 5.77 8.23 -10.61
N LEU A 204 5.05 8.18 -9.49
CA LEU A 204 5.64 8.17 -8.15
C LEU A 204 6.21 6.80 -7.79
N ALA A 205 5.54 5.71 -8.20
CA ALA A 205 6.09 4.38 -8.05
C ALA A 205 7.38 4.21 -8.88
N THR A 206 7.38 4.73 -10.11
CA THR A 206 8.57 4.80 -10.99
C THR A 206 9.68 5.65 -10.36
N TYR A 207 9.33 6.81 -9.78
CA TYR A 207 10.29 7.64 -9.05
C TYR A 207 10.93 6.87 -7.89
N ILE A 208 10.15 6.10 -7.13
CA ILE A 208 10.66 5.23 -6.07
C ILE A 208 11.64 4.20 -6.63
N LEU A 209 11.27 3.49 -7.70
CA LEU A 209 12.14 2.50 -8.36
C LEU A 209 13.50 3.10 -8.74
N ILE A 210 13.48 4.24 -9.44
CA ILE A 210 14.69 4.89 -9.97
C ILE A 210 15.59 5.42 -8.84
N ASN A 211 14.99 5.96 -7.77
CA ASN A 211 15.71 6.67 -6.72
C ASN A 211 15.86 5.88 -5.43
N GLN A 212 15.50 4.59 -5.42
CA GLN A 212 15.37 3.79 -4.20
C GLN A 212 16.60 3.87 -3.28
N ASP A 213 17.82 3.93 -3.79
CA ASP A 213 19.04 4.01 -2.98
C ASP A 213 19.26 5.36 -2.30
N LEU A 214 18.59 6.41 -2.77
CA LEU A 214 18.63 7.76 -2.18
C LEU A 214 17.49 8.02 -1.19
N LEU A 215 16.42 7.23 -1.27
CA LEU A 215 15.23 7.44 -0.45
C LEU A 215 15.49 7.07 1.01
N HIS A 216 15.52 8.11 1.85
CA HIS A 216 15.71 8.00 3.29
C HIS A 216 14.55 7.27 3.96
N LYS A 217 14.83 6.55 5.05
CA LYS A 217 13.82 5.80 5.80
C LYS A 217 13.78 6.31 7.23
N TYR A 218 12.63 6.85 7.61
CA TYR A 218 12.30 7.20 8.99
C TYR A 218 11.71 5.99 9.71
N ALA A 219 11.59 6.07 11.04
CA ALA A 219 11.06 5.00 11.88
C ALA A 219 9.59 4.67 11.56
N ASN A 220 8.81 5.70 11.19
CA ASN A 220 7.45 5.55 10.72
C ASN A 220 7.44 5.40 9.19
N GLU A 221 6.78 4.35 8.72
CA GLU A 221 6.75 3.98 7.30
C GLU A 221 5.97 4.99 6.45
N ASP A 222 4.86 5.50 6.96
CA ASP A 222 4.02 6.50 6.30
C ASP A 222 4.69 7.87 6.23
N VAL A 223 5.41 8.25 7.29
CA VAL A 223 6.32 9.41 7.29
C VAL A 223 7.44 9.22 6.27
N SER A 224 8.02 8.02 6.17
CA SER A 224 9.05 7.75 5.15
C SER A 224 8.52 8.01 3.74
N LEU A 225 7.39 7.40 3.39
CA LEU A 225 6.77 7.58 2.08
C LEU A 225 6.47 9.07 1.78
N GLY A 226 5.81 9.77 2.71
CA GLY A 226 5.48 11.17 2.49
C GLY A 226 6.71 12.07 2.33
N SER A 227 7.84 11.73 2.97
CA SER A 227 9.09 12.49 2.85
C SER A 227 9.70 12.39 1.44
N TRP A 228 9.42 11.31 0.72
CA TRP A 228 9.90 11.13 -0.65
C TRP A 228 9.21 12.05 -1.64
N PHE A 229 8.04 12.60 -1.27
CA PHE A 229 7.19 13.38 -2.17
C PHE A 229 7.10 14.87 -1.79
N ILE A 230 7.42 15.26 -0.55
CA ILE A 230 7.24 16.64 -0.08
C ILE A 230 8.03 17.68 -0.89
N GLY A 231 9.21 17.32 -1.40
CA GLY A 231 10.04 18.18 -2.23
C GLY A 231 9.73 18.12 -3.74
N LEU A 232 8.72 17.33 -4.13
CA LEU A 232 8.35 17.10 -5.52
C LEU A 232 7.06 17.85 -5.87
N ASN A 233 6.85 18.12 -7.16
CA ASN A 233 5.59 18.67 -7.66
C ASN A 233 4.50 17.56 -7.73
N VAL A 234 3.95 17.21 -6.56
CA VAL A 234 2.99 16.12 -6.33
C VAL A 234 1.66 16.66 -5.84
N GLU A 235 0.56 16.20 -6.45
CA GLU A 235 -0.79 16.47 -5.94
C GLU A 235 -1.07 15.56 -4.73
N HIS A 236 -1.15 16.15 -3.54
CA HIS A 236 -1.56 15.47 -2.32
C HIS A 236 -3.08 15.52 -2.19
N VAL A 237 -3.75 14.38 -2.31
CA VAL A 237 -5.21 14.27 -2.25
C VAL A 237 -5.62 13.73 -0.88
N ASP A 238 -6.36 14.54 -0.12
CA ASP A 238 -6.95 14.13 1.17
C ASP A 238 -8.32 13.47 0.97
N GLU A 239 -8.32 12.15 0.77
CA GLU A 239 -9.53 11.35 0.56
C GLU A 239 -10.00 10.71 1.88
N LYS A 240 -11.03 11.32 2.49
CA LYS A 240 -11.60 10.89 3.78
C LYS A 240 -12.34 9.56 3.74
N ARG A 241 -12.67 9.05 2.55
CA ARG A 241 -13.25 7.70 2.39
C ARG A 241 -12.22 6.58 2.56
N LEU A 242 -10.93 6.91 2.66
CA LEU A 242 -9.84 5.93 2.88
C LEU A 242 -9.48 5.74 4.37
N CYS A 243 -10.26 6.29 5.30
CA CYS A 243 -9.98 6.19 6.74
C CYS A 243 -11.24 6.24 7.60
N CYS A 244 -12.31 5.58 7.15
CA CYS A 244 -13.55 5.54 7.91
C CYS A 244 -13.42 4.67 9.16
N SER A 245 -14.05 5.09 10.25
CA SER A 245 -14.11 4.28 11.47
C SER A 245 -15.13 3.13 11.34
N THR A 246 -14.78 1.95 11.87
CA THR A 246 -15.67 0.76 11.81
C THR A 246 -16.85 0.78 12.79
N SER A 247 -16.86 1.70 13.75
CA SER A 247 -17.89 1.70 14.81
C SER A 247 -19.19 2.40 14.41
N GLN A 248 -19.16 3.33 13.45
CA GLN A 248 -20.37 4.04 13.00
C GLN A 248 -20.15 4.85 11.71
N ASP A 249 -18.94 5.38 11.52
CA ASP A 249 -18.65 6.29 10.40
C ASP A 249 -18.85 5.62 9.04
N CYS A 250 -18.46 4.35 8.88
CA CYS A 250 -18.64 3.63 7.62
C CYS A 250 -20.13 3.47 7.24
N GLU A 251 -20.99 3.12 8.20
CA GLU A 251 -22.43 2.90 8.00
C GLU A 251 -23.15 4.22 7.73
N LEU A 252 -22.86 5.26 8.51
CA LEU A 252 -23.40 6.61 8.30
C LEU A 252 -23.06 7.16 6.91
N LYS A 253 -21.80 7.03 6.50
CA LYS A 253 -21.38 7.47 5.16
C LYS A 253 -22.02 6.64 4.06
N ALA A 254 -22.19 5.34 4.25
CA ALA A 254 -22.89 4.49 3.29
C ALA A 254 -24.36 4.91 3.13
N MET A 255 -25.08 5.19 4.22
CA MET A 255 -26.45 5.70 4.19
C MET A 255 -26.58 7.04 3.44
N MET A 256 -25.54 7.88 3.48
CA MET A 256 -25.48 9.14 2.74
C MET A 256 -25.02 8.99 1.28
N GLY A 257 -24.81 7.77 0.78
CA GLY A 257 -24.32 7.51 -0.58
C GLY A 257 -22.80 7.72 -0.76
N HIS A 258 -22.06 7.88 0.33
CA HIS A 258 -20.61 8.10 0.36
C HIS A 258 -19.86 6.87 0.89
N VAL A 259 -20.14 5.69 0.33
CA VAL A 259 -19.52 4.43 0.74
C VAL A 259 -18.00 4.57 0.88
N CYS A 260 -17.49 4.15 2.03
CA CYS A 260 -16.07 4.21 2.35
C CYS A 260 -15.29 3.23 1.50
N ALA A 261 -14.13 3.64 1.00
CA ALA A 261 -13.22 2.79 0.25
C ALA A 261 -12.31 1.97 1.19
N ALA A 262 -11.98 2.50 2.36
CA ALA A 262 -11.27 1.76 3.41
C ALA A 262 -11.78 2.11 4.81
N SER A 263 -11.85 1.08 5.67
CA SER A 263 -12.35 1.20 7.05
C SER A 263 -11.42 0.53 8.05
N PHE A 264 -11.11 1.21 9.16
CA PHE A 264 -10.26 0.71 10.26
C PHE A 264 -10.47 1.50 11.56
N ASP A 265 -9.90 1.01 12.67
CA ASP A 265 -10.00 1.68 13.97
C ASP A 265 -8.73 2.46 14.32
N TRP A 266 -8.86 3.77 14.54
CA TRP A 266 -7.74 4.63 14.95
C TRP A 266 -7.07 4.14 16.25
N LYS A 267 -7.85 3.56 17.18
CA LYS A 267 -7.34 3.06 18.46
C LYS A 267 -6.30 1.95 18.30
N CYS A 268 -6.44 1.11 17.28
CA CYS A 268 -5.55 -0.02 17.05
C CYS A 268 -4.62 0.18 15.85
N SER A 269 -4.70 1.35 15.19
CA SER A 269 -3.98 1.64 13.94
C SER A 269 -4.30 0.60 12.86
N GLY A 270 -5.55 0.17 12.79
CA GLY A 270 -6.06 -1.01 12.08
C GLY A 270 -7.36 -1.48 12.74
N ILE A 271 -8.07 -2.45 12.18
CA ILE A 271 -9.25 -3.05 12.83
C ILE A 271 -8.78 -3.77 14.10
N CYS A 272 -9.29 -3.36 15.26
CA CYS A 272 -8.96 -4.04 16.51
C CYS A 272 -9.42 -5.50 16.44
N ARG A 273 -8.55 -6.47 16.78
CA ARG A 273 -8.85 -7.91 16.68
C ARG A 273 -9.37 -8.29 15.27
N SER A 274 -8.61 -7.87 14.25
CA SER A 274 -9.03 -7.96 12.85
C SER A 274 -9.34 -9.39 12.40
N ALA A 275 -8.59 -10.38 12.85
CA ALA A 275 -8.85 -11.78 12.51
C ALA A 275 -10.26 -12.23 12.91
N GLU A 276 -10.80 -11.71 14.02
CA GLU A 276 -12.14 -12.01 14.51
C GLU A 276 -13.20 -11.03 14.00
N ARG A 277 -12.84 -9.76 13.81
CA ARG A 277 -13.80 -8.68 13.50
C ARG A 277 -13.95 -8.35 12.02
N MET A 278 -13.05 -8.80 11.14
CA MET A 278 -13.11 -8.44 9.72
C MET A 278 -14.46 -8.82 9.08
N ALA A 279 -15.04 -9.96 9.44
CA ALA A 279 -16.33 -10.42 8.91
C ALA A 279 -17.49 -9.48 9.30
N ASP A 280 -17.62 -9.14 10.59
CA ASP A 280 -18.60 -8.17 11.08
C ASP A 280 -18.42 -6.79 10.43
N VAL A 281 -17.18 -6.33 10.32
CA VAL A 281 -16.87 -5.06 9.63
C VAL A 281 -17.25 -5.15 8.16
N HIS A 282 -17.02 -6.28 7.49
CA HIS A 282 -17.38 -6.47 6.09
C HIS A 282 -18.89 -6.49 5.88
N GLU A 283 -19.65 -7.08 6.80
CA GLU A 283 -21.12 -7.08 6.73
C GLU A 283 -21.70 -5.68 6.89
N ARG A 284 -21.17 -4.88 7.83
CA ARG A 284 -21.69 -3.54 8.14
C ARG A 284 -21.17 -2.45 7.20
N CYS A 285 -19.87 -2.48 6.88
CA CYS A 285 -19.20 -1.46 6.08
C CYS A 285 -19.04 -1.85 4.60
N GLY A 286 -19.38 -3.09 4.22
CA GLY A 286 -19.19 -3.62 2.88
C GLY A 286 -20.05 -2.93 1.84
N GLU A 287 -19.49 -2.78 0.64
CA GLU A 287 -20.28 -2.47 -0.54
C GLU A 287 -21.04 -3.73 -1.04
N PRO A 288 -22.13 -3.57 -1.82
CA PRO A 288 -22.83 -4.72 -2.39
C PRO A 288 -21.88 -5.63 -3.18
N GLN A 289 -22.02 -6.94 -3.07
CA GLN A 289 -21.10 -7.93 -3.66
C GLN A 289 -20.87 -7.74 -5.17
N ASN A 290 -21.87 -7.24 -5.88
CA ASN A 290 -21.81 -7.00 -7.32
C ASN A 290 -21.36 -5.58 -7.71
N ALA A 291 -21.10 -4.69 -6.74
CA ALA A 291 -20.80 -3.27 -7.01
C ALA A 291 -19.65 -3.08 -8.00
N LEU A 292 -18.59 -3.87 -7.86
CA LEU A 292 -17.43 -3.80 -8.76
C LEU A 292 -17.73 -4.35 -10.17
N TRP A 293 -18.66 -5.30 -10.26
CA TRP A 293 -19.02 -5.98 -11.49
C TRP A 293 -20.05 -5.20 -12.30
N THR A 294 -20.97 -4.51 -11.63
CA THR A 294 -22.04 -3.69 -12.23
C THR A 294 -21.63 -2.24 -12.47
N SER A 295 -20.57 -1.74 -11.82
CA SER A 295 -20.01 -0.43 -12.15
C SER A 295 -19.40 -0.48 -13.55
N ASN A 296 -20.15 0.01 -14.55
CA ASN A 296 -19.60 0.35 -15.85
C ASN A 296 -18.76 1.62 -15.69
N SER A 297 -17.53 1.58 -16.20
CA SER A 297 -16.46 2.61 -16.17
C SER A 297 -15.39 2.38 -15.09
#